data_AF-Q18231-F1
#
_entry.id   AF-Q18231-F1
#
_cell.length_a   1.000
_cell.length_b   1.000
_cell.length_c   1.000
_cell.angle_alpha   90.00
_cell.angle_beta   90.00
_cell.angle_gamma   90.00
#
_symmetry.space_group_name_H-M   'P 1'
#
loop_
_entity.id
_entity.type
_entity.pdbx_description
1 polymer ?
#
loop_
_entity_poly.entity_id
_entity_poly.type
_entity_poly.pdbx_seq_one_letter_code
_entity_poly.pdbx_strand_id
1 'polypeptide(L)'
;MQIFLLGLDNTTHTLDVDASTTLSAIKGVIGAGEEFSISYGSKVLSEELTLGECQIESLSTLSVNGRLLGGKVHGSLARAGKVRAQTPKVDKQDKKKKKRGRAFRRVQYTRRYVNVASGPGKKRGPNSNS
;
A
#
# COMPACT_ATOMS: atom_id res chain seq x y z
N MET A 1 -26.98 28.82 8.04
CA MET A 1 -25.63 29.42 8.20
C MET A 1 -25.06 29.72 6.82
N GLN A 2 -24.33 30.83 6.69
CA GLN A 2 -23.71 31.22 5.42
C GLN A 2 -22.28 30.68 5.38
N ILE A 3 -21.89 30.03 4.29
CA ILE A 3 -20.52 29.57 4.05
C ILE A 3 -19.99 30.13 2.73
N PHE A 4 -18.66 30.19 2.61
CA PHE A 4 -17.98 30.60 1.40
C PHE A 4 -17.31 29.39 0.74
N LEU A 5 -17.44 29.28 -0.57
CA LEU A 5 -16.76 28.28 -1.38
C LEU A 5 -15.74 28.97 -2.27
N LEU A 6 -14.48 28.57 -2.13
CA LEU A 6 -13.40 28.99 -3.02
C LEU A 6 -13.31 28.01 -4.19
N GLY A 7 -13.65 28.49 -5.39
CA GLY A 7 -13.53 27.76 -6.64
C GLY A 7 -12.09 27.66 -7.14
N LEU A 8 -11.88 26.84 -8.18
CA LEU A 8 -10.57 26.63 -8.80
C LEU A 8 -10.02 27.84 -9.55
N ASP A 9 -10.90 28.74 -9.97
CA ASP A 9 -10.60 30.01 -10.61
C ASP A 9 -10.36 31.15 -9.60
N ASN A 10 -10.25 30.82 -8.30
CA ASN A 10 -10.18 31.74 -7.17
C ASN A 10 -11.43 32.62 -6.99
N THR A 11 -12.56 32.25 -7.61
CA THR A 11 -13.83 32.94 -7.33
C THR A 11 -14.43 32.41 -6.04
N THR A 12 -15.10 33.30 -5.29
CA THR A 12 -15.78 32.94 -4.05
C THR A 12 -17.28 32.95 -4.26
N HIS A 13 -17.93 31.83 -3.97
CA HIS A 13 -19.38 31.69 -4.01
C HIS A 13 -19.94 31.58 -2.59
N THR A 14 -21.01 32.30 -2.31
CA THR A 14 -21.74 32.23 -1.05
C THR A 14 -22.85 31.19 -1.14
N LEU A 15 -22.96 30.31 -0.15
CA LEU A 15 -24.08 29.40 0.00
C LEU A 15 -24.72 29.53 1.38
N ASP A 16 -26.04 29.56 1.40
CA ASP A 16 -26.84 29.42 2.61
C ASP A 16 -27.19 27.94 2.80
N VAL A 17 -26.64 27.35 3.85
CA VAL A 17 -26.74 25.92 4.16
C VAL A 17 -27.12 25.73 5.62
N ASP A 18 -27.63 24.56 5.97
CA ASP A 18 -27.87 24.20 7.37
C ASP A 18 -26.76 23.27 7.90
N ALA A 19 -26.58 23.19 9.22
CA ALA A 19 -25.60 22.31 9.86
C ALA A 19 -25.83 20.83 9.51
N SER A 20 -27.08 20.45 9.19
CA SER A 20 -27.47 19.11 8.73
C SER A 20 -27.13 18.81 7.27
N THR A 21 -26.70 19.81 6.49
CA THR A 21 -26.39 19.63 5.07
C THR A 21 -25.13 18.79 4.92
N THR A 22 -25.17 17.79 4.03
CA THR A 22 -24.02 16.94 3.73
C THR A 22 -23.14 17.56 2.65
N LEU A 23 -21.85 17.20 2.66
CA LEU A 23 -20.91 17.65 1.63
C LEU A 23 -21.25 17.10 0.24
N SER A 24 -21.87 15.93 0.16
CA SER A 24 -22.44 15.37 -1.08
C SER A 24 -23.51 16.29 -1.68
N ALA A 25 -24.42 16.84 -0.85
CA ALA A 25 -25.45 17.77 -1.32
C ALA A 25 -24.83 19.07 -1.86
N ILE A 26 -23.83 19.62 -1.18
CA ILE A 26 -23.10 20.83 -1.61
C ILE A 26 -22.39 20.59 -2.94
N LYS A 27 -21.73 19.44 -3.11
CA LYS A 27 -21.14 19.05 -4.40
C LYS A 27 -22.18 19.00 -5.52
N GLY A 28 -23.37 18.45 -5.24
CA GLY A 28 -24.49 18.42 -6.18
C GLY A 28 -24.93 19.82 -6.63
N VAL A 29 -24.98 20.78 -5.71
CA VAL A 29 -25.34 22.18 -6.02
C VAL A 29 -24.31 22.86 -6.90
N ILE A 30 -23.02 22.61 -6.68
CA ILE A 30 -21.92 23.21 -7.46
C ILE A 30 -21.72 22.49 -8.82
N GLY A 31 -22.29 21.28 -8.99
CA GLY A 31 -21.99 20.42 -10.13
C GLY A 31 -20.59 19.80 -10.07
N ALA A 32 -20.02 19.66 -8.87
CA ALA A 32 -18.69 19.09 -8.67
C ALA A 32 -18.76 17.55 -8.57
N GLY A 33 -18.30 16.86 -9.62
CA GLY A 33 -18.24 15.40 -9.65
C GLY A 33 -17.20 14.76 -8.71
N GLU A 34 -16.96 13.45 -8.86
CA GLU A 34 -16.01 12.66 -8.05
C GLU A 34 -14.54 13.12 -8.19
N GLU A 35 -14.26 13.82 -9.28
CA GLU A 35 -12.99 14.45 -9.64
C GLU A 35 -12.61 15.57 -8.66
N PHE A 36 -13.57 16.17 -7.95
CA PHE A 36 -13.32 17.27 -7.02
C PHE A 36 -13.40 16.80 -5.57
N SER A 37 -12.72 17.51 -4.67
CA SER A 37 -12.75 17.26 -3.23
C SER A 37 -12.85 18.57 -2.48
N ILE A 38 -13.67 18.61 -1.44
CA ILE A 38 -13.85 19.80 -0.62
C ILE A 38 -12.93 19.69 0.60
N SER A 39 -12.20 20.75 0.90
CA SER A 39 -11.38 20.84 2.10
C SER A 39 -11.76 22.04 2.96
N TYR A 40 -11.63 21.90 4.26
CA TYR A 40 -11.65 23.01 5.21
C TYR A 40 -10.27 23.17 5.80
N GLY A 41 -9.62 24.31 5.53
CA GLY A 41 -8.19 24.49 5.80
C GLY A 41 -7.36 23.41 5.12
N SER A 42 -6.60 22.64 5.90
CA SER A 42 -5.75 21.53 5.43
C SER A 42 -6.44 20.16 5.43
N LYS A 43 -7.69 20.06 5.92
CA LYS A 43 -8.40 18.79 6.05
C LYS A 43 -9.33 18.57 4.85
N VAL A 44 -9.06 17.51 4.08
CA VAL A 44 -10.00 17.02 3.06
C VAL A 44 -11.18 16.35 3.75
N LEU A 45 -12.39 16.80 3.44
CA LEU A 45 -13.60 16.34 4.10
C LEU A 45 -14.22 15.15 3.36
N SER A 46 -14.82 14.23 4.13
CA SER A 46 -15.55 13.09 3.58
C SER A 46 -16.95 13.50 3.16
N GLU A 47 -17.44 12.99 2.04
CA GLU A 47 -18.73 13.39 1.44
C GLU A 47 -19.94 12.96 2.28
N GLU A 48 -19.76 11.95 3.14
CA GLU A 48 -20.78 11.39 4.02
C GLU A 48 -21.04 12.24 5.27
N LEU A 49 -20.09 13.11 5.63
CA LEU A 49 -20.18 13.92 6.85
C LEU A 49 -21.06 15.16 6.61
N THR A 50 -21.78 15.53 7.65
CA THR A 50 -22.52 16.80 7.72
C THR A 50 -21.59 17.96 8.07
N LEU A 51 -22.00 19.18 7.73
CA LEU A 51 -21.24 20.38 8.08
C LEU A 51 -21.06 20.53 9.61
N GLY A 52 -22.08 20.14 10.38
CA GLY A 52 -22.02 20.12 11.85
C GLY A 52 -20.96 19.15 12.39
N GLU A 53 -20.88 17.94 11.85
CA GLU A 53 -19.84 16.95 12.23
C GLU A 53 -18.43 17.39 11.85
N CYS A 54 -18.31 18.18 10.77
CA CYS A 54 -17.04 18.76 10.34
C CYS A 54 -16.63 20.00 11.16
N GLN A 55 -17.45 20.44 12.13
CA GLN A 55 -17.25 21.65 12.93
C GLN A 55 -17.12 22.91 12.06
N ILE A 56 -17.92 22.97 10.98
CA ILE A 56 -17.95 24.12 10.08
C ILE A 56 -18.93 25.14 10.63
N GLU A 57 -18.42 26.30 11.01
CA GLU A 57 -19.21 27.41 11.55
C GLU A 57 -19.68 28.36 10.44
N SER A 58 -20.57 29.28 10.81
CA SER A 58 -20.96 30.37 9.91
C SER A 58 -19.74 31.21 9.51
N LEU A 59 -19.71 31.65 8.26
CA LEU A 59 -18.63 32.42 7.63
C LEU A 59 -17.33 31.62 7.39
N SER A 60 -17.36 30.29 7.52
CA SER A 60 -16.24 29.44 7.14
C SER A 60 -16.05 29.38 5.62
N THR A 61 -14.79 29.32 5.18
CA THR A 61 -14.44 29.14 3.77
C THR A 61 -13.99 27.70 3.50
N LEU A 62 -14.70 27.01 2.61
CA LEU A 62 -14.32 25.70 2.10
C LEU A 62 -13.65 25.86 0.73
N SER A 63 -12.60 25.09 0.48
CA SER A 63 -11.89 25.09 -0.81
C SER A 63 -12.31 23.89 -1.64
N VAL A 64 -12.66 24.13 -2.91
CA VAL A 64 -12.91 23.07 -3.89
C VAL A 64 -11.61 22.76 -4.61
N ASN A 65 -11.11 21.53 -4.47
CA ASN A 65 -9.84 21.09 -5.03
C ASN A 65 -10.09 20.04 -6.12
N GLY A 66 -9.44 20.17 -7.27
CA GLY A 66 -9.40 19.11 -8.28
C GLY A 66 -8.45 17.99 -7.85
N ARG A 67 -8.89 16.73 -7.94
CA ARG A 67 -8.05 15.56 -7.74
C ARG A 67 -7.18 15.36 -8.97
N LEU A 68 -5.92 14.99 -8.76
CA LEU A 68 -5.02 14.64 -9.84
C LEU A 68 -5.43 13.29 -10.44
N LEU A 69 -5.69 13.25 -11.74
CA LEU A 69 -5.85 12.02 -12.49
C LEU A 69 -4.55 11.20 -12.44
N GLY A 70 -4.62 9.95 -11.95
CA GLY A 70 -3.49 9.00 -12.04
C GLY A 70 -2.45 9.02 -10.91
N GLY A 71 -2.79 9.50 -9.72
CA GLY A 71 -1.90 9.42 -8.54
C GLY A 71 -1.71 7.99 -8.02
N LYS A 72 -0.47 7.58 -7.71
CA LYS A 72 -0.19 6.33 -6.99
C LYS A 72 -0.72 6.45 -5.56
N VAL A 73 -1.85 5.81 -5.26
CA VAL A 73 -2.24 5.56 -3.86
C VAL A 73 -1.14 4.70 -3.22
N HIS A 74 -0.58 5.18 -2.11
CA HIS A 74 0.38 4.40 -1.32
C HIS A 74 -0.31 3.12 -0.82
N GLY A 75 0.34 1.97 -0.99
CA GLY A 75 -0.28 0.67 -0.69
C GLY A 75 -1.20 0.11 -1.79
N SER A 76 -1.24 0.72 -2.99
CA SER A 76 -2.03 0.16 -4.10
C SER A 76 -1.57 -1.24 -4.53
N LEU A 77 -2.53 -2.05 -4.96
CA LEU A 77 -2.33 -3.43 -5.45
C LEU A 77 -1.54 -3.52 -6.78
N ALA A 78 -1.22 -2.39 -7.41
CA ALA A 78 -0.55 -2.32 -8.71
C ALA A 78 0.84 -2.98 -8.75
N ARG A 79 1.50 -3.15 -7.60
CA ARG A 79 2.83 -3.81 -7.50
C ARG A 79 2.77 -5.27 -7.06
N ALA A 80 1.58 -5.84 -6.86
CA ALA A 80 1.43 -7.22 -6.42
C ALA A 80 2.06 -8.18 -7.45
N GLY A 81 2.89 -9.12 -6.98
CA GLY A 81 3.52 -10.13 -7.84
C GLY A 81 4.69 -9.64 -8.70
N LYS A 82 5.09 -8.36 -8.65
CA LYS A 82 6.18 -7.79 -9.47
C LYS A 82 7.45 -8.65 -9.43
N VAL A 83 7.93 -8.98 -8.22
CA VAL A 83 9.18 -9.76 -8.06
C VAL A 83 9.03 -11.16 -8.62
N ARG A 84 7.89 -11.83 -8.37
CA ARG A 84 7.62 -13.18 -8.86
C ARG A 84 7.57 -13.24 -10.40
N ALA A 85 7.09 -12.18 -11.05
CA ALA A 85 7.04 -12.08 -12.51
C ALA A 85 8.42 -11.76 -13.12
N GLN A 86 9.26 -11.00 -12.41
CA GLN A 86 10.56 -10.57 -12.90
C GLN A 86 11.69 -11.61 -12.68
N THR A 87 11.58 -12.47 -11.66
CA THR A 87 12.62 -13.48 -11.40
C THR A 87 12.61 -14.57 -12.48
N PRO A 88 13.75 -14.86 -13.15
CA PRO A 88 13.81 -15.92 -14.17
C PRO A 88 13.44 -17.28 -13.57
N LYS A 89 12.61 -18.04 -14.28
CA LYS A 89 12.21 -19.39 -13.86
C LYS A 89 13.33 -20.38 -14.21
N VAL A 90 14.26 -20.57 -13.29
CA VAL A 90 15.36 -21.52 -13.47
C VAL A 90 14.82 -22.95 -13.35
N ASP A 91 14.96 -23.73 -14.42
CA ASP A 91 14.54 -25.12 -14.45
C ASP A 91 15.30 -25.97 -13.43
N LYS A 92 14.60 -26.97 -12.87
CA LYS A 92 15.20 -27.89 -11.91
C LYS A 92 16.13 -28.84 -12.66
N GLN A 93 17.43 -28.78 -12.35
CA GLN A 93 18.39 -29.77 -12.85
C GLN A 93 18.08 -31.15 -12.28
N ASP A 94 18.14 -32.18 -13.12
CA ASP A 94 18.02 -33.57 -12.70
C ASP A 94 19.21 -33.97 -11.80
N LYS A 95 18.90 -34.27 -10.54
CA LYS A 95 19.87 -34.78 -9.56
C LYS A 95 19.57 -36.24 -9.26
N LYS A 96 20.62 -37.06 -9.14
CA LYS A 96 20.51 -38.47 -8.76
C LYS A 96 19.64 -38.61 -7.49
N LYS A 97 18.66 -39.51 -7.52
CA LYS A 97 17.78 -39.78 -6.36
C LYS A 97 18.65 -40.12 -5.15
N LYS A 98 18.47 -39.36 -4.06
CA LYS A 98 19.18 -39.62 -2.80
C LYS A 98 18.70 -40.96 -2.23
N LYS A 99 19.64 -41.80 -1.77
CA LYS A 99 19.31 -43.02 -1.01
C LYS A 99 18.44 -42.66 0.20
N ARG A 100 17.55 -43.56 0.63
CA ARG A 100 16.65 -43.40 1.79
C ARG A 100 16.84 -44.54 2.80
N GLY A 101 16.26 -44.40 3.99
CA GLY A 101 16.26 -45.43 5.05
C GLY A 101 17.65 -45.81 5.58
N ARG A 102 17.83 -47.10 5.90
CA ARG A 102 19.08 -47.66 6.44
C ARG A 102 20.29 -47.37 5.53
N ALA A 103 20.09 -47.41 4.22
CA ALA A 103 21.15 -47.11 3.26
C ALA A 103 21.64 -45.65 3.37
N PHE A 104 20.72 -44.69 3.57
CA PHE A 104 21.09 -43.28 3.80
C PHE A 104 21.80 -43.10 5.14
N ARG A 105 21.32 -43.76 6.21
CA ARG A 105 21.96 -43.71 7.53
C ARG A 105 23.39 -44.24 7.50
N ARG A 106 23.65 -45.33 6.75
CA ARG A 106 25.02 -45.84 6.53
C ARG A 106 25.90 -44.80 5.84
N VAL A 107 25.43 -44.20 4.74
CA VAL A 107 26.18 -43.13 4.03
C VAL A 107 26.46 -41.93 4.95
N GLN A 108 25.49 -41.53 5.78
CA GLN A 108 25.64 -40.44 6.73
C GLN A 108 26.67 -40.77 7.83
N TYR A 109 26.66 -42.00 8.37
CA TYR A 109 27.64 -42.45 9.35
C TYR A 109 29.05 -42.44 8.77
N THR A 110 29.24 -43.04 7.59
CA THR A 110 30.53 -43.05 6.90
C THR A 110 31.03 -41.62 6.65
N ARG A 111 30.16 -40.69 6.21
CA ARG A 111 30.56 -39.29 5.99
C ARG A 111 30.90 -38.53 7.27
N ARG A 112 30.23 -38.82 8.39
CA ARG A 112 30.34 -38.04 9.64
C ARG A 112 31.35 -38.57 10.65
N TYR A 113 31.71 -39.85 10.56
CA TYR A 113 32.56 -40.48 11.57
C TYR A 113 33.74 -41.24 10.96
N VAL A 114 33.55 -41.91 9.81
CA VAL A 114 34.63 -42.68 9.17
C VAL A 114 35.51 -41.78 8.31
N ASN A 115 34.91 -41.01 7.40
CA ASN A 115 35.61 -40.16 6.43
C ASN A 115 35.74 -38.71 6.91
N VAL A 116 35.90 -38.49 8.21
CA VAL A 116 36.09 -37.14 8.75
C VAL A 116 37.51 -36.69 8.44
N ALA A 117 37.65 -35.60 7.69
CA ALA A 117 38.93 -34.93 7.56
C ALA A 117 39.25 -34.17 8.86
N SER A 118 40.16 -34.72 9.67
CA SER A 118 40.74 -34.03 10.85
C SER A 118 41.97 -33.24 10.42
N GLY A 119 41.78 -32.24 9.55
CA GLY A 119 42.83 -31.28 9.23
C GLY A 119 43.07 -30.31 10.40
N PRO A 120 44.25 -29.68 10.49
CA PRO A 120 44.49 -28.62 11.47
C PRO A 120 43.50 -27.46 11.26
N GLY A 121 42.93 -26.96 12.35
CA GLY A 121 41.96 -25.86 12.34
C GLY A 121 40.54 -26.25 12.76
N LYS A 122 39.62 -25.29 12.66
CA LYS A 122 38.21 -25.48 13.05
C LYS A 122 37.51 -26.42 12.07
N LYS A 123 36.73 -27.37 12.60
CA LYS A 123 35.92 -28.29 11.79
C LYS A 123 35.02 -27.51 10.82
N ARG A 124 35.17 -27.77 9.50
CA ARG A 124 34.33 -27.15 8.46
C ARG A 124 32.89 -27.68 8.52
N GLY A 125 31.93 -26.81 8.21
CA GLY A 125 30.52 -27.15 8.20
C GLY A 125 30.13 -28.05 7.00
N PRO A 126 29.03 -28.82 7.08
CA PRO A 126 28.61 -29.72 6.00
C PRO A 126 28.21 -29.04 4.67
N ASN A 127 27.93 -27.73 4.69
CA ASN A 127 27.55 -26.92 3.53
C ASN A 127 28.41 -25.66 3.42
N SER A 128 29.70 -25.78 3.78
CA SER A 128 30.65 -24.69 3.59
C SER A 128 30.98 -24.57 2.10
N ASN A 129 30.78 -23.39 1.52
CA ASN A 129 31.19 -23.09 0.13
C ASN A 129 32.60 -22.48 0.06
N SER A 130 33.22 -22.25 1.22
CA SER A 130 34.61 -21.83 1.43
C SER A 130 35.57 -23.01 1.48
#